data_AF-A0AAD3UC45-F1
#
_entry.id   AF-A0AAD3UC45-F1
#
_cell.length_a   1.000
_cell.length_b   1.000
_cell.length_c   1.000
_cell.angle_alpha   90.00
_cell.angle_beta   90.00
_cell.angle_gamma   90.00
#
_symmetry.space_group_name_H-M   'P 1'
#
loop_
_entity.id
_entity.type
_entity.pdbx_description
1 polymer ?
#
loop_
_entity_poly.entity_id
_entity_poly.type
_entity_poly.pdbx_seq_one_letter_code
_entity_poly.pdbx_strand_id
1 'polypeptide(L)'
;MSSYSEIKINGYQLIDWGSTYYEWYFDKADRERIIAKSDDERDFIGYRTTVATIRRRLHLAGYDRKSLERDFNETRELWIRDLIENSKCYKDDTVKIKSEFDLFMKRVIPGKIQVLRNTTVDDWIEKFPIALERLHLSYDENFNEVEVDIPDDPLLSFMLSPLDGVHNHLHHGFAGALFPCMQMESYALLLLGMSDDDDLCELDITDIVHGGWVDDFEDIEQEQVGKTYFYDIFESSIKEIQTIKYDGSTPVLQRMIFSSIITAMEAYLSDTMKRNVLNRNAIKRRFVETYKSFSSNELTENDIFKYLDGLDKKIRHYLDREISFHDTKHIKTLYEGVLNCKLQQDTLALIRGYASTRHDIIHRNGRDRNGDAVDISSEDIERLLDVVVDFITDIDKQILDGLLDTGNE
;
A
#
# COMPACT_ATOMS: atom_id res chain seq x y z
N MET A 1 -13.88 -3.05 14.22
CA MET A 1 -14.10 -3.63 12.88
C MET A 1 -12.75 -4.14 12.43
N SER A 2 -12.63 -5.43 12.12
CA SER A 2 -11.44 -5.97 11.48
C SER A 2 -11.33 -5.37 10.08
N SER A 3 -10.18 -4.80 9.76
CA SER A 3 -9.83 -4.42 8.39
C SER A 3 -9.28 -5.65 7.66
N TYR A 4 -9.68 -5.86 6.42
CA TYR A 4 -9.26 -7.03 5.64
C TYR A 4 -8.46 -6.60 4.40
N SER A 5 -7.63 -7.51 3.93
CA SER A 5 -7.06 -7.43 2.58
C SER A 5 -7.31 -8.75 1.87
N GLU A 6 -7.38 -8.72 0.55
CA GLU A 6 -7.65 -9.92 -0.24
C GLU A 6 -6.94 -9.90 -1.58
N ILE A 7 -6.62 -11.09 -2.09
CA ILE A 7 -6.21 -11.30 -3.48
C ILE A 7 -7.36 -11.92 -4.25
N LYS A 8 -7.69 -11.34 -5.40
CA LYS A 8 -8.63 -11.86 -6.38
C LYS A 8 -7.97 -12.09 -7.74
N ILE A 9 -8.40 -13.14 -8.42
CA ILE A 9 -8.05 -13.45 -9.80
C ILE A 9 -9.37 -13.50 -10.57
N ASN A 10 -9.57 -12.56 -11.49
CA ASN A 10 -10.81 -12.39 -12.24
C ASN A 10 -12.07 -12.37 -11.34
N GLY A 11 -12.00 -11.62 -10.23
CA GLY A 11 -13.07 -11.53 -9.24
C GLY A 11 -13.20 -12.72 -8.27
N TYR A 12 -12.54 -13.84 -8.53
CA TYR A 12 -12.53 -15.00 -7.63
C TYR A 12 -11.46 -14.85 -6.54
N GLN A 13 -11.85 -15.02 -5.28
CA GLN A 13 -10.94 -14.92 -4.14
C GLN A 13 -9.90 -16.04 -4.17
N LEU A 14 -8.62 -15.66 -4.09
CA LEU A 14 -7.49 -16.56 -3.87
C LEU A 14 -7.22 -16.73 -2.36
N ILE A 15 -7.08 -15.61 -1.64
CA ILE A 15 -6.78 -15.58 -0.20
C ILE A 15 -7.15 -14.23 0.40
N ASP A 16 -7.47 -14.20 1.68
CA ASP A 16 -7.72 -13.00 2.47
C ASP A 16 -6.96 -13.01 3.81
N TRP A 17 -6.74 -11.83 4.37
CA TRP A 17 -6.07 -11.63 5.66
C TRP A 17 -6.76 -10.56 6.49
N GLY A 18 -6.61 -10.67 7.82
CA GLY A 18 -7.00 -9.62 8.77
C GLY A 18 -5.82 -8.72 9.15
N SER A 19 -5.99 -7.40 8.98
CA SER A 19 -5.04 -6.34 9.40
C SER A 19 -3.60 -6.46 8.87
N THR A 20 -3.35 -7.29 7.87
CA THR A 20 -2.05 -7.47 7.22
C THR A 20 -2.27 -7.85 5.76
N TYR A 21 -1.20 -7.89 4.97
CA TYR A 21 -1.22 -8.42 3.60
C TYR A 21 0.15 -8.96 3.21
N TYR A 22 0.19 -9.80 2.18
CA TYR A 22 1.41 -10.20 1.50
C TYR A 22 1.28 -9.86 0.02
N GLU A 23 2.27 -9.16 -0.54
CA GLU A 23 2.27 -8.71 -1.94
C GLU A 23 2.24 -9.87 -2.95
N TRP A 24 2.57 -11.10 -2.53
CA TRP A 24 2.55 -12.27 -3.40
C TRP A 24 3.38 -12.03 -4.67
N TYR A 25 2.82 -12.21 -5.86
CA TYR A 25 3.48 -11.93 -7.15
C TYR A 25 3.14 -10.55 -7.72
N PHE A 26 2.61 -9.63 -6.92
CA PHE A 26 2.54 -8.22 -7.28
C PHE A 26 3.90 -7.54 -7.02
N ASP A 27 4.18 -6.50 -7.81
CA ASP A 27 5.35 -5.64 -7.60
C ASP A 27 4.91 -4.18 -7.43
N LYS A 28 5.87 -3.32 -7.07
CA LYS A 28 5.60 -1.89 -6.83
C LYS A 28 5.05 -1.14 -8.05
N ALA A 29 5.26 -1.65 -9.26
CA ALA A 29 4.74 -1.05 -10.48
C ALA A 29 3.27 -1.41 -10.71
N ASP A 30 2.75 -2.45 -10.03
CA ASP A 30 1.33 -2.79 -10.05
C ASP A 30 0.51 -1.95 -9.05
N ARG A 31 1.13 -1.06 -8.25
CA ARG A 31 0.40 -0.21 -7.29
C ARG A 31 -0.59 0.69 -8.03
N GLU A 32 -1.81 0.70 -7.55
CA GLU A 32 -2.88 1.55 -8.07
C GLU A 32 -3.72 2.11 -6.93
N ARG A 33 -4.11 3.37 -7.09
CA ARG A 33 -5.01 4.09 -6.18
C ARG A 33 -6.10 4.78 -6.97
N ILE A 34 -7.35 4.44 -6.66
CA ILE A 34 -8.56 4.99 -7.26
C ILE A 34 -9.45 5.48 -6.11
N ILE A 35 -9.73 6.78 -6.11
CA ILE A 35 -10.71 7.37 -5.21
C ILE A 35 -12.07 7.38 -5.92
N ALA A 36 -13.08 6.89 -5.22
CA ALA A 36 -14.47 6.94 -5.65
C ALA A 36 -14.91 8.39 -5.92
N LYS A 37 -15.54 8.62 -7.08
CA LYS A 37 -16.01 9.97 -7.46
C LYS A 37 -17.43 10.26 -6.97
N SER A 38 -18.10 9.25 -6.43
CA SER A 38 -19.48 9.31 -5.93
C SER A 38 -19.69 8.27 -4.85
N ASP A 39 -20.72 8.45 -4.01
CA ASP A 39 -21.06 7.54 -2.92
C ASP A 39 -21.43 6.11 -3.39
N ASP A 40 -21.68 5.91 -4.69
CA ASP A 40 -22.00 4.61 -5.29
C ASP A 40 -20.75 3.82 -5.73
N GLU A 41 -19.56 4.44 -5.72
CA GLU A 41 -18.28 3.81 -6.04
C GLU A 41 -17.49 3.54 -4.74
N ARG A 42 -16.68 2.48 -4.73
CA ARG A 42 -15.75 2.20 -3.63
C ARG A 42 -14.35 2.62 -4.04
N ASP A 43 -13.61 3.19 -3.11
CA ASP A 43 -12.17 3.38 -3.26
C ASP A 43 -11.48 2.03 -3.53
N PHE A 44 -10.40 2.06 -4.29
CA PHE A 44 -9.49 0.95 -4.45
C PHE A 44 -8.07 1.43 -4.19
N ILE A 45 -7.41 0.84 -3.20
CA ILE A 45 -6.01 1.09 -2.87
C ILE A 45 -5.36 -0.28 -2.81
N GLY A 46 -4.38 -0.53 -3.67
CA GLY A 46 -3.72 -1.82 -3.70
C GLY A 46 -2.89 -2.07 -4.95
N TYR A 47 -2.82 -3.33 -5.35
CA TYR A 47 -2.05 -3.75 -6.52
C TYR A 47 -2.97 -4.34 -7.56
N ARG A 48 -2.86 -3.90 -8.82
CA ARG A 48 -3.66 -4.39 -9.93
C ARG A 48 -2.78 -4.64 -11.15
N THR A 49 -2.91 -5.83 -11.73
CA THR A 49 -2.21 -6.20 -12.98
C THR A 49 -3.03 -7.23 -13.75
N THR A 50 -2.54 -7.67 -14.91
CA THR A 50 -3.26 -8.64 -15.74
C THR A 50 -2.97 -10.09 -15.35
N VAL A 51 -3.91 -10.98 -15.64
CA VAL A 51 -3.77 -12.43 -15.54
C VAL A 51 -2.53 -12.92 -16.31
N ALA A 52 -2.28 -12.40 -17.51
CA ALA A 52 -1.07 -12.74 -18.27
C ALA A 52 0.23 -12.42 -17.51
N THR A 53 0.26 -11.30 -16.81
CA THR A 53 1.43 -10.86 -16.03
C THR A 53 1.68 -11.77 -14.84
N ILE A 54 0.66 -12.04 -14.02
CA ILE A 54 0.76 -12.96 -12.87
C ILE A 54 1.10 -14.38 -13.34
N ARG A 55 0.46 -14.87 -14.41
CA ARG A 55 0.76 -16.20 -14.98
C ARG A 55 2.23 -16.32 -15.39
N ARG A 56 2.78 -15.29 -16.03
CA ARG A 56 4.21 -15.24 -16.39
C ARG A 56 5.10 -15.24 -15.14
N ARG A 57 4.77 -14.46 -14.10
CA ARG A 57 5.55 -14.40 -12.85
C ARG A 57 5.56 -15.74 -12.12
N LEU A 58 4.41 -16.41 -12.00
CA LEU A 58 4.30 -17.76 -11.46
C LEU A 58 5.12 -18.78 -12.25
N HIS A 59 5.03 -18.73 -13.59
CA HIS A 59 5.81 -19.61 -14.45
C HIS A 59 7.33 -19.44 -14.24
N LEU A 60 7.80 -18.20 -14.12
CA LEU A 60 9.21 -17.90 -13.81
C LEU A 60 9.63 -18.39 -12.43
N ALA A 61 8.71 -18.45 -11.47
CA ALA A 61 8.94 -19.01 -10.14
C ALA A 61 8.85 -20.55 -10.10
N GLY A 62 8.60 -21.20 -11.24
CA GLY A 62 8.54 -22.66 -11.35
C GLY A 62 7.16 -23.26 -11.11
N TYR A 63 6.11 -22.43 -11.08
CA TYR A 63 4.73 -22.87 -11.01
C TYR A 63 4.15 -22.97 -12.42
N ASP A 64 3.93 -24.20 -12.85
CA ASP A 64 3.42 -24.53 -14.17
C ASP A 64 2.47 -25.74 -14.10
N ARG A 65 2.03 -26.21 -15.27
CA ARG A 65 1.13 -27.36 -15.33
C ARG A 65 1.71 -28.62 -14.67
N LYS A 66 3.03 -28.82 -14.71
CA LYS A 66 3.67 -30.01 -14.12
C LYS A 66 3.75 -29.89 -12.60
N SER A 67 4.03 -28.70 -12.06
CA SER A 67 4.00 -28.48 -10.61
C SER A 67 2.60 -28.68 -10.05
N LEU A 68 1.57 -28.18 -10.75
CA LEU A 68 0.16 -28.38 -10.40
C LEU A 68 -0.19 -29.86 -10.35
N GLU A 69 0.15 -30.62 -11.40
CA GLU A 69 -0.13 -32.05 -11.47
C GLU A 69 0.61 -32.84 -10.38
N ARG A 70 1.84 -32.44 -10.02
CA ARG A 70 2.58 -33.06 -8.91
C ARG A 70 1.87 -32.82 -7.57
N ASP A 71 1.56 -31.57 -7.24
CA ASP A 71 0.88 -31.20 -5.99
C ASP A 71 -0.49 -31.90 -5.89
N PHE A 72 -1.22 -31.96 -7.01
CA PHE A 72 -2.47 -32.71 -7.12
C PHE A 72 -2.31 -34.19 -6.79
N ASN A 73 -1.38 -34.87 -7.44
CA ASN A 73 -1.19 -36.30 -7.22
C ASN A 73 -0.72 -36.60 -5.78
N GLU A 74 0.19 -35.80 -5.24
CA GLU A 74 0.67 -35.96 -3.86
C GLU A 74 -0.45 -35.76 -2.83
N THR A 75 -1.27 -34.72 -3.01
CA THR A 75 -2.41 -34.42 -2.13
C THR A 75 -3.52 -35.47 -2.24
N ARG A 76 -3.82 -35.92 -3.47
CA ARG A 76 -4.81 -36.99 -3.71
C ARG A 76 -4.39 -38.31 -3.07
N GLU A 77 -3.13 -38.71 -3.19
CA GLU A 77 -2.62 -39.94 -2.55
C GLU A 77 -2.62 -39.84 -1.02
N LEU A 78 -2.35 -38.66 -0.47
CA LEU A 78 -2.51 -38.38 0.96
C LEU A 78 -3.96 -38.61 1.40
N TRP A 79 -4.95 -38.03 0.69
CA TRP A 79 -6.37 -38.24 1.02
C TRP A 79 -6.79 -39.70 0.91
N ILE A 80 -6.37 -40.40 -0.15
CA ILE A 80 -6.66 -41.83 -0.34
C ILE A 80 -6.11 -42.63 0.84
N ARG A 81 -4.87 -42.36 1.27
CA ARG A 81 -4.25 -43.03 2.42
C ARG A 81 -5.06 -42.80 3.69
N ASP A 82 -5.39 -41.54 4.00
CA ASP A 82 -6.14 -41.19 5.20
C ASP A 82 -7.53 -41.85 5.21
N LEU A 83 -8.24 -41.82 4.08
CA LEU A 83 -9.55 -42.47 3.93
C LEU A 83 -9.46 -44.00 4.10
N ILE A 84 -8.40 -44.64 3.58
CA ILE A 84 -8.17 -46.08 3.78
C ILE A 84 -7.89 -46.38 5.24
N GLU A 85 -7.06 -45.59 5.92
CA GLU A 85 -6.78 -45.74 7.34
C GLU A 85 -8.04 -45.57 8.18
N ASN A 86 -8.81 -44.52 7.90
CA ASN A 86 -10.11 -44.26 8.52
C ASN A 86 -11.07 -45.44 8.32
N SER A 87 -11.14 -45.99 7.11
CA SER A 87 -12.00 -47.14 6.79
C SER A 87 -11.72 -48.38 7.65
N LYS A 88 -10.49 -48.54 8.16
CA LYS A 88 -10.13 -49.70 9.01
C LYS A 88 -10.85 -49.64 10.35
N CYS A 89 -11.13 -48.45 10.88
CA CYS A 89 -11.85 -48.25 12.13
C CYS A 89 -13.28 -48.82 12.09
N TYR A 90 -13.84 -49.03 10.90
CA TYR A 90 -15.21 -49.52 10.68
C TYR A 90 -15.31 -50.97 10.18
N LYS A 91 -14.18 -51.67 10.04
CA LYS A 91 -14.10 -53.05 9.53
C LYS A 91 -14.11 -54.14 10.62
N ASP A 92 -13.93 -53.77 11.88
CA ASP A 92 -13.99 -54.71 12.99
C ASP A 92 -15.44 -54.81 13.51
N ASP A 93 -16.16 -55.85 13.08
CA ASP A 93 -17.55 -56.11 13.52
C ASP A 93 -17.63 -56.44 15.03
N THR A 94 -16.50 -56.58 15.74
CA THR A 94 -16.47 -56.74 17.21
C THR A 94 -16.46 -55.42 17.97
N VAL A 95 -16.11 -54.31 17.31
CA VAL A 95 -16.28 -52.97 17.84
C VAL A 95 -17.74 -52.58 17.60
N LYS A 96 -18.53 -52.47 18.68
CA LYS A 96 -19.88 -51.91 18.59
C LYS A 96 -19.79 -50.58 17.84
N ILE A 97 -20.37 -50.50 16.65
CA ILE A 97 -20.66 -49.24 15.97
C ILE A 97 -21.44 -48.39 16.98
N LYS A 98 -20.88 -47.25 17.44
CA LYS A 98 -21.39 -46.55 18.62
C LYS A 98 -22.34 -45.42 18.28
N SER A 99 -22.38 -44.97 17.03
CA SER A 99 -23.15 -43.80 16.60
C SER A 99 -23.69 -43.90 15.16
N GLU A 100 -24.72 -43.11 14.85
CA GLU A 100 -25.22 -42.92 13.47
C GLU A 100 -24.13 -42.36 12.54
N PHE A 101 -23.23 -41.54 13.09
CA PHE A 101 -22.07 -41.01 12.38
C PHE A 101 -21.11 -42.12 11.90
N ASP A 102 -20.84 -43.14 12.71
CA ASP A 102 -19.98 -44.26 12.30
C ASP A 102 -20.59 -45.06 11.13
N LEU A 103 -21.92 -45.23 11.12
CA LEU A 103 -22.63 -45.88 10.00
C LEU A 103 -22.57 -45.04 8.72
N PHE A 104 -22.73 -43.72 8.86
CA PHE A 104 -22.59 -42.76 7.76
C PHE A 104 -21.18 -42.86 7.15
N MET A 105 -20.14 -42.78 7.98
CA MET A 105 -18.74 -42.86 7.54
C MET A 105 -18.41 -44.19 6.83
N LYS A 106 -18.91 -45.32 7.37
CA LYS A 106 -18.77 -46.65 6.74
C LYS A 106 -19.39 -46.70 5.34
N ARG A 107 -20.44 -45.92 5.08
CA ARG A 107 -21.15 -45.85 3.80
C ARG A 107 -20.44 -44.93 2.79
N VAL A 108 -20.00 -43.74 3.20
CA VAL A 108 -19.50 -42.71 2.27
C VAL A 108 -18.04 -42.89 1.86
N ILE A 109 -17.17 -43.32 2.79
CA ILE A 109 -15.72 -43.45 2.54
C ILE A 109 -15.38 -44.32 1.32
N PRO A 110 -15.99 -45.51 1.10
CA PRO A 110 -15.69 -46.33 -0.07
C PRO A 110 -15.97 -45.61 -1.40
N GLY A 111 -17.05 -44.83 -1.47
CA GLY A 111 -17.40 -44.02 -2.65
C GLY A 111 -16.37 -42.93 -2.90
N LYS A 112 -15.98 -42.19 -1.85
CA LYS A 112 -14.95 -41.15 -1.90
C LYS A 112 -13.60 -41.69 -2.41
N ILE A 113 -13.16 -42.85 -1.91
CA ILE A 113 -11.93 -43.51 -2.40
C ILE A 113 -12.06 -43.89 -3.88
N GLN A 114 -13.22 -44.37 -4.32
CA GLN A 114 -13.42 -44.78 -5.70
C GLN A 114 -13.36 -43.58 -6.66
N VAL A 115 -13.95 -42.44 -6.30
CA VAL A 115 -13.86 -41.19 -7.07
C VAL A 115 -12.41 -40.75 -7.22
N LEU A 116 -11.67 -40.67 -6.11
CA LEU A 116 -10.27 -40.24 -6.12
C LEU A 116 -9.39 -41.15 -6.99
N ARG A 117 -9.62 -42.47 -6.98
CA ARG A 117 -8.85 -43.43 -7.80
C ARG A 117 -9.19 -43.41 -9.28
N ASN A 118 -10.42 -43.03 -9.63
CA ASN A 118 -10.92 -43.09 -11.00
C ASN A 118 -10.81 -41.78 -11.76
N THR A 119 -10.32 -40.71 -11.12
CA THR A 119 -10.26 -39.37 -11.70
C THR A 119 -8.81 -38.89 -11.85
N THR A 120 -8.59 -38.10 -12.88
CA THR A 120 -7.31 -37.52 -13.27
C THR A 120 -7.30 -36.02 -13.01
N VAL A 121 -6.13 -35.39 -13.04
CA VAL A 121 -6.02 -33.93 -12.87
C VAL A 121 -6.85 -33.16 -13.92
N ASP A 122 -7.01 -33.69 -15.13
CA ASP A 122 -7.81 -33.07 -16.19
C ASP A 122 -9.31 -33.10 -15.87
N ASP A 123 -9.82 -34.22 -15.34
CA ASP A 123 -11.23 -34.33 -14.93
C ASP A 123 -11.57 -33.28 -13.87
N TRP A 124 -10.65 -33.05 -12.93
CA TRP A 124 -10.82 -32.07 -11.87
C TRP A 124 -10.77 -30.64 -12.39
N ILE A 125 -9.85 -30.34 -13.31
CA ILE A 125 -9.74 -29.02 -13.94
C ILE A 125 -10.97 -28.69 -14.78
N GLU A 126 -11.53 -29.67 -15.49
CA GLU A 126 -12.77 -29.50 -16.25
C GLU A 126 -13.97 -29.22 -15.32
N LYS A 127 -14.04 -29.88 -14.16
CA LYS A 127 -15.14 -29.70 -13.20
C LYS A 127 -14.98 -28.49 -12.28
N PHE A 128 -13.77 -27.97 -12.13
CA PHE A 128 -13.45 -26.90 -11.18
C PHE A 128 -14.33 -25.65 -11.33
N PRO A 129 -14.52 -25.04 -12.52
CA PRO A 129 -15.37 -23.87 -12.67
C PRO A 129 -16.84 -24.15 -12.29
N ILE A 130 -17.33 -25.34 -12.63
CA ILE A 130 -18.71 -25.77 -12.33
C ILE A 130 -18.91 -25.94 -10.82
N ALA A 131 -17.92 -26.50 -10.12
CA ALA A 131 -17.95 -26.65 -8.67
C ALA A 131 -17.93 -25.27 -7.98
N LEU A 132 -17.10 -24.35 -8.45
CA LEU A 132 -16.98 -23.01 -7.88
C LEU A 132 -18.30 -22.22 -7.97
N GLU A 133 -19.00 -22.29 -9.10
CA GLU A 133 -20.34 -21.69 -9.27
C GLU A 133 -21.41 -22.32 -8.38
N ARG A 134 -21.23 -23.59 -8.00
CA ARG A 134 -22.19 -24.39 -7.22
C ARG A 134 -21.80 -24.56 -5.76
N LEU A 135 -20.81 -23.81 -5.26
CA LEU A 135 -20.32 -23.91 -3.89
C LEU A 135 -21.42 -23.68 -2.84
N HIS A 136 -22.45 -22.91 -3.18
CA HIS A 136 -23.62 -22.71 -2.33
C HIS A 136 -24.37 -24.01 -1.98
N LEU A 137 -24.23 -25.09 -2.77
CA LEU A 137 -24.82 -26.39 -2.49
C LEU A 137 -24.11 -27.16 -1.37
N SER A 138 -22.86 -26.79 -1.06
CA SER A 138 -22.06 -27.45 -0.02
C SER A 138 -22.54 -27.15 1.40
N TYR A 139 -23.45 -26.19 1.58
CA TYR A 139 -23.90 -25.72 2.88
C TYR A 139 -25.43 -25.75 3.01
N ASP A 140 -25.93 -26.09 4.20
CA ASP A 140 -27.35 -25.92 4.55
C ASP A 140 -27.70 -24.48 4.92
N GLU A 141 -28.97 -24.21 5.22
CA GLU A 141 -29.46 -22.89 5.65
C GLU A 141 -28.81 -22.37 6.95
N ASN A 142 -28.15 -23.25 7.72
CA ASN A 142 -27.44 -22.93 8.95
C ASN A 142 -25.92 -22.86 8.75
N PHE A 143 -25.43 -22.87 7.51
CA PHE A 143 -24.01 -22.85 7.15
C PHE A 143 -23.23 -24.10 7.60
N ASN A 144 -23.90 -25.24 7.81
CA ASN A 144 -23.21 -26.51 8.05
C ASN A 144 -22.89 -27.18 6.70
N GLU A 145 -21.71 -27.78 6.60
CA GLU A 145 -21.34 -28.58 5.43
C GLU A 145 -22.26 -29.80 5.28
N VAL A 146 -22.68 -30.09 4.06
CA VAL A 146 -23.59 -31.21 3.76
C VAL A 146 -23.08 -32.07 2.62
N GLU A 147 -23.38 -33.37 2.69
CA GLU A 147 -23.07 -34.29 1.59
C GLU A 147 -23.98 -33.98 0.39
N VAL A 148 -23.36 -33.74 -0.77
CA VAL A 148 -24.02 -33.36 -2.02
C VAL A 148 -24.07 -34.54 -2.97
N ASP A 149 -25.27 -34.85 -3.49
CA ASP A 149 -25.48 -35.89 -4.50
C ASP A 149 -25.97 -35.26 -5.81
N ILE A 150 -25.09 -35.22 -6.80
CA ILE A 150 -25.38 -34.79 -8.17
C ILE A 150 -25.46 -36.05 -9.02
N PRO A 151 -26.67 -36.42 -9.49
CA PRO A 151 -26.86 -37.62 -10.31
C PRO A 151 -25.90 -37.65 -11.50
N ASP A 152 -25.30 -38.82 -11.72
CA ASP A 152 -24.37 -39.11 -12.82
C ASP A 152 -23.06 -38.30 -12.83
N ASP A 153 -22.78 -37.51 -11.77
CA ASP A 153 -21.53 -36.75 -11.63
C ASP A 153 -20.90 -36.98 -10.24
N PRO A 154 -20.25 -38.15 -10.04
CA PRO A 154 -19.67 -38.50 -8.75
C PRO A 154 -18.46 -37.64 -8.38
N LEU A 155 -17.77 -37.04 -9.35
CA LEU A 155 -16.67 -36.11 -9.08
C LEU A 155 -17.19 -34.77 -8.57
N LEU A 156 -18.20 -34.19 -9.24
CA LEU A 156 -18.79 -32.94 -8.78
C LEU A 156 -19.50 -33.09 -7.42
N SER A 157 -20.17 -34.22 -7.21
CA SER A 157 -20.71 -34.62 -5.90
C SER A 157 -19.62 -34.62 -4.81
N PHE A 158 -18.45 -35.20 -5.12
CA PHE A 158 -17.31 -35.21 -4.20
C PHE A 158 -16.80 -33.79 -3.91
N MET A 159 -16.57 -32.97 -4.95
CA MET A 159 -15.99 -31.63 -4.81
C MET A 159 -16.84 -30.69 -3.96
N LEU A 160 -18.15 -30.91 -3.93
CA LEU A 160 -19.11 -30.12 -3.18
C LEU A 160 -19.48 -30.73 -1.82
N SER A 161 -18.95 -31.91 -1.50
CA SER A 161 -19.20 -32.59 -0.22
C SER A 161 -18.04 -32.37 0.77
N PRO A 162 -18.29 -32.46 2.09
CA PRO A 162 -17.24 -32.40 3.11
C PRO A 162 -16.14 -33.45 2.88
N LEU A 163 -14.88 -33.16 3.23
CA LEU A 163 -13.77 -34.13 3.21
C LEU A 163 -13.78 -35.09 4.41
N ASP A 164 -14.96 -35.56 4.77
CA ASP A 164 -15.17 -36.52 5.86
C ASP A 164 -14.30 -37.75 5.70
N GLY A 165 -13.48 -38.02 6.72
CA GLY A 165 -12.59 -39.17 6.80
C GLY A 165 -11.12 -38.83 6.55
N VAL A 166 -10.80 -37.63 6.07
CA VAL A 166 -9.44 -37.08 6.07
C VAL A 166 -9.15 -36.51 7.45
N HIS A 167 -8.32 -37.22 8.23
CA HIS A 167 -8.21 -37.10 9.69
C HIS A 167 -7.66 -35.77 10.21
N ASN A 168 -7.09 -34.93 9.36
CA ASN A 168 -6.46 -33.68 9.73
C ASN A 168 -6.90 -32.57 8.78
N HIS A 169 -7.42 -31.47 9.32
CA HIS A 169 -7.80 -30.29 8.53
C HIS A 169 -6.60 -29.72 7.75
N LEU A 170 -5.36 -29.88 8.25
CA LEU A 170 -4.16 -29.52 7.49
C LEU A 170 -3.95 -30.40 6.25
N HIS A 171 -4.51 -31.62 6.23
CA HIS A 171 -4.45 -32.49 5.07
C HIS A 171 -5.50 -32.13 4.01
N HIS A 172 -6.51 -31.32 4.34
CA HIS A 172 -7.52 -30.86 3.36
C HIS A 172 -6.92 -29.99 2.27
N GLY A 173 -5.68 -29.51 2.46
CA GLY A 173 -4.98 -28.68 1.49
C GLY A 173 -5.53 -27.25 1.45
N PHE A 174 -5.05 -26.50 0.47
CA PHE A 174 -5.39 -25.09 0.30
C PHE A 174 -6.83 -24.88 -0.16
N ALA A 175 -7.30 -25.70 -1.11
CA ALA A 175 -8.61 -25.52 -1.77
C ALA A 175 -9.72 -26.42 -1.19
N GLY A 176 -9.46 -27.15 -0.10
CA GLY A 176 -10.40 -28.12 0.44
C GLY A 176 -10.83 -29.16 -0.60
N ALA A 177 -12.10 -29.54 -0.60
CA ALA A 177 -12.65 -30.55 -1.52
C ALA A 177 -12.66 -30.10 -2.99
N LEU A 178 -12.56 -28.80 -3.29
CA LEU A 178 -12.66 -28.28 -4.65
C LEU A 178 -11.51 -28.75 -5.54
N PHE A 179 -10.31 -28.88 -4.97
CA PHE A 179 -9.16 -29.38 -5.70
C PHE A 179 -8.09 -29.92 -4.73
N PRO A 180 -7.56 -31.14 -4.93
CA PRO A 180 -6.42 -31.63 -4.16
C PRO A 180 -5.19 -30.78 -4.47
N CYS A 181 -4.81 -29.87 -3.57
CA CYS A 181 -3.54 -29.15 -3.63
C CYS A 181 -3.17 -28.59 -2.26
N MET A 182 -1.88 -28.60 -1.93
CA MET A 182 -1.36 -27.97 -0.71
C MET A 182 -0.89 -26.54 -0.94
N GLN A 183 -0.49 -26.21 -2.17
CA GLN A 183 0.08 -24.91 -2.50
C GLN A 183 -1.01 -23.93 -2.96
N MET A 184 -0.95 -22.70 -2.44
CA MET A 184 -1.76 -21.58 -2.92
C MET A 184 -1.56 -21.36 -4.41
N GLU A 185 -0.33 -21.50 -4.91
CA GLU A 185 -0.02 -21.29 -6.33
C GLU A 185 -0.67 -22.34 -7.24
N SER A 186 -0.84 -23.57 -6.77
CA SER A 186 -1.58 -24.61 -7.51
C SER A 186 -3.04 -24.21 -7.70
N TYR A 187 -3.69 -23.71 -6.64
CA TYR A 187 -5.05 -23.19 -6.73
C TYR A 187 -5.12 -21.92 -7.62
N ALA A 188 -4.15 -21.02 -7.50
CA ALA A 188 -4.05 -19.85 -8.36
C ALA A 188 -3.94 -20.23 -9.85
N LEU A 189 -3.21 -21.29 -10.21
CA LEU A 189 -3.13 -21.79 -11.59
C LEU A 189 -4.48 -22.26 -12.14
N LEU A 190 -5.40 -22.75 -11.29
CA LEU A 190 -6.76 -23.09 -11.71
C LEU A 190 -7.55 -21.83 -12.05
N LEU A 191 -7.53 -20.83 -11.18
CA LEU A 191 -8.20 -19.54 -11.40
C LEU A 191 -7.65 -18.82 -12.64
N LEU A 192 -6.33 -18.83 -12.83
CA LEU A 192 -5.68 -18.28 -14.03
C LEU A 192 -6.00 -19.09 -15.30
N GLY A 193 -6.28 -20.39 -15.17
CA GLY A 193 -6.61 -21.28 -16.28
C GLY A 193 -8.03 -21.09 -16.82
N MET A 194 -8.94 -20.56 -15.99
CA MET A 194 -10.31 -20.21 -16.37
C MET A 194 -10.49 -18.73 -16.73
N SER A 195 -9.41 -17.95 -16.75
CA SER A 195 -9.42 -16.51 -17.03
C SER A 195 -8.69 -16.18 -18.32
N ASP A 196 -9.13 -15.12 -18.99
CA ASP A 196 -8.48 -14.57 -20.18
C ASP A 196 -7.23 -13.75 -19.79
N ASP A 197 -6.31 -13.55 -20.72
CA ASP A 197 -5.02 -12.88 -20.48
C ASP A 197 -5.16 -11.42 -19.99
N ASP A 198 -6.22 -10.76 -20.44
CA ASP A 198 -6.53 -9.35 -20.14
C ASP A 198 -7.36 -9.18 -18.86
N ASP A 199 -7.84 -10.28 -18.26
CA ASP A 199 -8.56 -10.22 -16.98
C ASP A 199 -7.66 -9.71 -15.85
N LEU A 200 -8.27 -9.19 -14.79
CA LEU A 200 -7.56 -8.54 -13.70
C LEU A 200 -7.19 -9.51 -12.57
N CYS A 201 -5.98 -9.34 -12.04
CA CYS A 201 -5.58 -9.82 -10.73
C CYS A 201 -5.43 -8.60 -9.80
N GLU A 202 -6.01 -8.68 -8.61
CA GLU A 202 -6.08 -7.57 -7.67
C GLU A 202 -5.67 -8.03 -6.28
N LEU A 203 -4.82 -7.25 -5.62
CA LEU A 203 -4.61 -7.28 -4.18
C LEU A 203 -5.22 -5.99 -3.62
N ASP A 204 -6.38 -6.10 -2.97
CA ASP A 204 -7.07 -4.97 -2.36
C ASP A 204 -6.62 -4.80 -0.90
N ILE A 205 -6.05 -3.64 -0.58
CA ILE A 205 -5.62 -3.26 0.77
C ILE A 205 -6.38 -2.04 1.30
N THR A 206 -7.47 -1.63 0.65
CA THR A 206 -8.22 -0.41 0.96
C THR A 206 -8.62 -0.33 2.44
N ASP A 207 -9.17 -1.41 2.99
CA ASP A 207 -9.66 -1.40 4.38
C ASP A 207 -8.52 -1.34 5.40
N ILE A 208 -7.34 -1.91 5.11
CA ILE A 208 -6.19 -1.84 6.02
C ILE A 208 -5.51 -0.48 5.96
N VAL A 209 -5.52 0.18 4.80
CA VAL A 209 -5.09 1.58 4.64
C VAL A 209 -6.02 2.51 5.42
N HIS A 210 -7.34 2.41 5.20
CA HIS A 210 -8.33 3.21 5.94
C HIS A 210 -8.32 2.93 7.44
N GLY A 211 -7.97 1.71 7.84
CA GLY A 211 -7.74 1.33 9.24
C GLY A 211 -6.46 1.91 9.85
N GLY A 212 -5.60 2.58 9.05
CA GLY A 212 -4.33 3.17 9.49
C GLY A 212 -3.23 2.14 9.78
N TRP A 213 -3.35 0.92 9.27
CA TRP A 213 -2.38 -0.15 9.50
C TRP A 213 -1.17 -0.07 8.57
N VAL A 214 -1.36 0.51 7.38
CA VAL A 214 -0.36 0.61 6.30
C VAL A 214 -0.51 1.96 5.58
N ASP A 215 0.57 2.42 4.93
CA ASP A 215 0.61 3.74 4.27
C ASP A 215 -0.29 3.79 3.00
N ASP A 216 -0.97 4.92 2.76
CA ASP A 216 -2.03 5.13 1.74
C ASP A 216 -1.53 5.44 0.31
N PHE A 217 -0.36 4.94 -0.10
CA PHE A 217 0.24 5.28 -1.41
C PHE A 217 0.06 6.77 -1.79
N GLU A 218 0.24 7.69 -0.82
CA GLU A 218 -0.03 9.13 -0.97
C GLU A 218 0.80 9.74 -2.11
N ASP A 219 1.90 9.08 -2.50
CA ASP A 219 2.70 9.39 -3.67
C ASP A 219 1.87 9.36 -4.97
N ILE A 220 0.99 8.38 -5.14
CA ILE A 220 0.17 8.21 -6.35
C ILE A 220 -0.90 9.30 -6.45
N GLU A 221 -1.57 9.65 -5.34
CA GLU A 221 -2.57 10.72 -5.35
C GLU A 221 -1.94 12.07 -5.74
N GLN A 222 -0.78 12.38 -5.15
CA GLN A 222 -0.06 13.62 -5.43
C GLN A 222 0.32 13.72 -6.92
N GLU A 223 0.71 12.61 -7.55
CA GLU A 223 0.99 12.55 -8.98
C GLU A 223 -0.27 12.79 -9.83
N GLN A 224 -1.37 12.09 -9.55
CA GLN A 224 -2.62 12.22 -10.30
C GLN A 224 -3.18 13.64 -10.26
N VAL A 225 -3.08 14.32 -9.10
CA VAL A 225 -3.52 15.71 -8.92
C VAL A 225 -2.46 16.70 -9.45
N GLY A 226 -1.22 16.25 -9.71
CA GLY A 226 -0.14 17.06 -10.25
C GLY A 226 0.48 18.05 -9.26
N LYS A 227 0.28 17.84 -7.96
CA LYS A 227 0.82 18.68 -6.88
C LYS A 227 1.00 17.89 -5.60
N THR A 228 1.98 18.28 -4.77
CA THR A 228 2.17 17.63 -3.47
C THR A 228 1.19 18.13 -2.41
N TYR A 229 0.97 17.34 -1.36
CA TYR A 229 0.08 17.69 -0.24
C TYR A 229 0.41 19.05 0.40
N PHE A 230 1.69 19.34 0.67
CA PHE A 230 2.07 20.63 1.27
C PHE A 230 1.91 21.79 0.30
N TYR A 231 2.01 21.54 -1.02
CA TYR A 231 1.72 22.56 -2.02
C TYR A 231 0.24 22.92 -2.02
N ASP A 232 -0.65 21.97 -1.83
CA ASP A 232 -2.08 22.24 -1.70
C ASP A 232 -2.42 23.12 -0.47
N ILE A 233 -1.75 22.88 0.66
CA ILE A 233 -1.86 23.74 1.86
C ILE A 233 -1.32 25.15 1.57
N PHE A 234 -0.17 25.25 0.92
CA PHE A 234 0.41 26.52 0.51
C PHE A 234 -0.51 27.30 -0.43
N GLU A 235 -1.02 26.64 -1.48
CA GLU A 235 -1.92 27.23 -2.47
C GLU A 235 -3.21 27.74 -1.80
N SER A 236 -3.80 26.95 -0.90
CA SER A 236 -4.98 27.34 -0.13
C SER A 236 -4.71 28.55 0.76
N SER A 237 -3.56 28.59 1.45
CA SER A 237 -3.15 29.72 2.28
C SER A 237 -2.97 31.00 1.45
N ILE A 238 -2.37 30.89 0.25
CA ILE A 238 -2.22 32.01 -0.67
C ILE A 238 -3.57 32.51 -1.17
N LYS A 239 -4.48 31.61 -1.57
CA LYS A 239 -5.85 31.97 -1.99
C LYS A 239 -6.59 32.74 -0.91
N GLU A 240 -6.50 32.29 0.34
CA GLU A 240 -7.09 33.00 1.49
C GLU A 240 -6.51 34.42 1.64
N ILE A 241 -5.18 34.57 1.57
CA ILE A 241 -4.51 35.88 1.65
C ILE A 241 -4.99 36.82 0.53
N GLN A 242 -5.14 36.31 -0.69
CA GLN A 242 -5.61 37.09 -1.84
C GLN A 242 -7.06 37.59 -1.67
N THR A 243 -7.88 36.94 -0.83
CA THR A 243 -9.26 37.41 -0.57
C THR A 243 -9.32 38.62 0.36
N ILE A 244 -8.23 38.94 1.07
CA ILE A 244 -8.18 40.03 2.03
C ILE A 244 -8.22 41.36 1.28
N LYS A 245 -9.28 42.14 1.51
CA LYS A 245 -9.40 43.50 0.97
C LYS A 245 -8.63 44.47 1.85
N TYR A 246 -7.74 45.24 1.23
CA TYR A 246 -7.00 46.32 1.86
C TYR A 246 -6.93 47.50 0.89
N ASP A 247 -6.78 48.71 1.44
CA ASP A 247 -6.45 49.90 0.67
C ASP A 247 -5.09 50.46 1.13
N GLY A 248 -4.51 51.35 0.33
CA GLY A 248 -3.22 51.98 0.64
C GLY A 248 -3.24 52.87 1.89
N SER A 249 -4.37 52.99 2.60
CA SER A 249 -4.47 53.71 3.88
C SER A 249 -4.27 52.79 5.09
N THR A 250 -3.98 51.50 4.87
CA THR A 250 -3.77 50.50 5.94
C THR A 250 -2.35 49.87 5.96
N PRO A 251 -1.26 50.65 6.19
CA PRO A 251 0.12 50.14 6.13
C PRO A 251 0.45 48.95 7.04
N VAL A 252 -0.23 48.85 8.18
CA VAL A 252 -0.05 47.70 9.10
C VAL A 252 -0.56 46.41 8.45
N LEU A 253 -1.73 46.45 7.81
CA LEU A 253 -2.32 45.29 7.17
C LEU A 253 -1.46 44.83 5.98
N GLN A 254 -0.96 45.77 5.18
CA GLN A 254 -0.04 45.49 4.07
C GLN A 254 1.24 44.78 4.55
N ARG A 255 1.86 45.27 5.63
CA ARG A 255 3.01 44.60 6.26
C ARG A 255 2.70 43.20 6.79
N MET A 256 1.50 43.00 7.34
CA MET A 256 1.07 41.67 7.81
C MET A 256 0.83 40.71 6.65
N ILE A 257 0.16 41.15 5.58
CA ILE A 257 -0.03 40.35 4.35
C ILE A 257 1.32 39.95 3.76
N PHE A 258 2.25 40.91 3.60
CA PHE A 258 3.60 40.66 3.13
C PHE A 258 4.32 39.58 3.97
N SER A 259 4.22 39.68 5.30
CA SER A 259 4.84 38.70 6.20
C SER A 259 4.17 37.33 6.15
N SER A 260 2.85 37.28 5.95
CA SER A 260 2.09 36.04 5.84
C SER A 260 2.43 35.25 4.57
N ILE A 261 2.69 35.92 3.44
CA ILE A 261 3.13 35.26 2.19
C ILE A 261 4.47 34.55 2.41
N ILE A 262 5.45 35.22 3.03
CA ILE A 262 6.73 34.60 3.39
C ILE A 262 6.53 33.46 4.40
N THR A 263 5.60 33.59 5.34
CA THR A 263 5.31 32.53 6.32
C THR A 263 4.74 31.28 5.66
N ALA A 264 3.85 31.42 4.68
CA ALA A 264 3.32 30.30 3.90
C ALA A 264 4.44 29.58 3.12
N MET A 265 5.36 30.34 2.52
CA MET A 265 6.56 29.80 1.86
C MET A 265 7.45 29.02 2.85
N GLU A 266 7.74 29.59 4.02
CA GLU A 266 8.56 28.94 5.06
C GLU A 266 7.94 27.62 5.53
N ALA A 267 6.61 27.60 5.74
CA ALA A 267 5.88 26.40 6.15
C ALA A 267 6.01 25.28 5.10
N TYR A 268 5.72 25.59 3.82
CA TYR A 268 5.90 24.64 2.73
C TYR A 268 7.32 24.08 2.69
N LEU A 269 8.32 24.97 2.75
CA LEU A 269 9.73 24.55 2.62
C LEU A 269 10.18 23.69 3.81
N SER A 270 9.72 24.00 5.01
CA SER A 270 10.02 23.23 6.22
C SER A 270 9.37 21.85 6.19
N ASP A 271 8.06 21.79 5.94
CA ASP A 271 7.30 20.55 6.01
C ASP A 271 7.70 19.58 4.88
N THR A 272 7.93 20.10 3.68
CA THR A 272 8.43 19.30 2.54
C THR A 272 9.80 18.69 2.83
N MET A 273 10.73 19.45 3.41
CA MET A 273 12.04 18.93 3.83
C MET A 273 11.88 17.85 4.90
N LYS A 274 11.07 18.13 5.92
CA LYS A 274 10.85 17.23 7.05
C LYS A 274 10.26 15.90 6.63
N ARG A 275 9.22 15.91 5.78
CA ARG A 275 8.61 14.69 5.24
C ARG A 275 9.62 13.85 4.45
N ASN A 276 10.36 14.48 3.53
CA ASN A 276 11.33 13.77 2.72
C ASN A 276 12.49 13.18 3.55
N VAL A 277 13.04 13.96 4.50
CA VAL A 277 14.17 13.52 5.33
C VAL A 277 13.77 12.41 6.31
N LEU A 278 12.57 12.47 6.91
CA LEU A 278 12.18 11.48 7.91
C LEU A 278 11.71 10.16 7.30
N ASN A 279 11.07 10.21 6.12
CA ASN A 279 10.40 9.05 5.54
C ASN A 279 11.19 8.38 4.41
N ARG A 280 12.27 8.99 3.90
CA ARG A 280 13.11 8.40 2.82
C ARG A 280 14.55 8.22 3.30
N ASN A 281 14.97 6.98 3.53
CA ASN A 281 16.28 6.65 4.11
C ASN A 281 17.47 7.24 3.34
N ALA A 282 17.46 7.19 2.00
CA ALA A 282 18.52 7.79 1.18
C ALA A 282 18.60 9.31 1.38
N ILE A 283 17.46 9.99 1.49
CA ILE A 283 17.40 11.44 1.76
C ILE A 283 17.84 11.74 3.19
N LYS A 284 17.39 10.92 4.16
CA LYS A 284 17.83 11.01 5.56
C LYS A 284 19.34 10.98 5.68
N ARG A 285 19.97 10.02 5.00
CA ARG A 285 21.42 9.88 4.92
C ARG A 285 22.07 11.14 4.33
N ARG A 286 21.62 11.60 3.16
CA ARG A 286 22.14 12.84 2.54
C ARG A 286 22.02 14.05 3.47
N PHE A 287 20.90 14.17 4.19
CA PHE A 287 20.71 15.24 5.17
C PHE A 287 21.75 15.19 6.29
N VAL A 288 21.96 14.01 6.90
CA VAL A 288 22.94 13.82 7.98
C VAL A 288 24.37 14.09 7.48
N GLU A 289 24.71 13.68 6.26
CA GLU A 289 26.02 13.92 5.64
C GLU A 289 26.24 15.39 5.26
N THR A 290 25.18 16.11 4.90
CA THR A 290 25.24 17.51 4.42
C THR A 290 25.16 18.53 5.55
N TYR A 291 24.35 18.28 6.58
CA TYR A 291 24.11 19.25 7.65
C TYR A 291 25.21 19.20 8.72
N LYS A 292 26.05 20.24 8.75
CA LYS A 292 27.28 20.31 9.55
C LYS A 292 27.09 20.05 11.06
N SER A 293 25.92 20.27 11.63
CA SER A 293 25.67 19.97 13.05
C SER A 293 25.76 18.47 13.38
N PHE A 294 25.83 17.59 12.37
CA PHE A 294 26.08 16.16 12.54
C PHE A 294 27.56 15.76 12.46
N SER A 295 28.46 16.64 12.01
CA SER A 295 29.85 16.27 11.72
C SER A 295 30.79 16.25 12.93
N SER A 296 30.31 16.48 14.16
CA SER A 296 31.18 16.88 15.28
C SER A 296 31.32 15.88 16.44
N ASN A 297 30.84 14.65 16.33
CA ASN A 297 30.84 13.73 17.48
C ASN A 297 31.69 12.48 17.21
N GLU A 298 32.68 12.23 18.07
CA GLU A 298 33.28 10.91 18.21
C GLU A 298 32.21 9.96 18.76
N LEU A 299 31.85 8.93 17.99
CA LEU A 299 30.94 7.87 18.41
C LEU A 299 31.77 6.62 18.72
N THR A 300 31.55 5.99 19.87
CA THR A 300 32.13 4.66 20.15
C THR A 300 31.24 3.56 19.57
N GLU A 301 31.78 2.34 19.41
CA GLU A 301 31.00 1.18 18.92
C GLU A 301 29.75 0.92 19.78
N ASN A 302 29.83 1.16 21.09
CA ASN A 302 28.72 0.97 22.02
C ASN A 302 27.62 2.04 21.90
N ASP A 303 27.91 3.18 21.27
CA ASP A 303 26.96 4.27 21.10
C ASP A 303 26.10 4.13 19.84
N ILE A 304 26.45 3.23 18.92
CA ILE A 304 25.85 3.15 17.57
C ILE A 304 24.33 2.95 17.65
N PHE A 305 23.85 1.90 18.32
CA PHE A 305 22.42 1.61 18.39
C PHE A 305 21.64 2.73 19.09
N LYS A 306 22.18 3.25 20.20
CA LYS A 306 21.58 4.39 20.91
C LYS A 306 21.50 5.65 20.04
N TYR A 307 22.51 5.89 19.20
CA TYR A 307 22.51 7.01 18.28
C TYR A 307 21.47 6.83 17.18
N LEU A 308 21.39 5.63 16.59
CA LEU A 308 20.39 5.31 15.56
C LEU A 308 18.96 5.43 16.11
N ASP A 309 18.69 4.89 17.30
CA ASP A 309 17.39 4.99 17.97
C ASP A 309 16.97 6.47 18.22
N GLY A 310 17.95 7.34 18.50
CA GLY A 310 17.74 8.76 18.77
C GLY A 310 17.80 9.68 17.53
N LEU A 311 18.20 9.16 16.36
CA LEU A 311 18.57 9.97 15.21
C LEU A 311 17.38 10.79 14.68
N ASP A 312 16.22 10.16 14.50
CA ASP A 312 15.03 10.83 13.98
C ASP A 312 14.56 11.96 14.91
N LYS A 313 14.67 11.76 16.23
CA LYS A 313 14.36 12.80 17.21
C LYS A 313 15.33 13.98 17.08
N LYS A 314 16.61 13.72 16.85
CA LYS A 314 17.65 14.73 16.66
C LYS A 314 17.45 15.50 15.35
N ILE A 315 17.14 14.80 14.26
CA ILE A 315 16.79 15.41 12.96
C ILE A 315 15.60 16.35 13.10
N ARG A 316 14.51 15.89 13.74
CA ARG A 316 13.32 16.72 14.01
C ARG A 316 13.69 17.99 14.78
N HIS A 317 14.53 17.86 15.82
CA HIS A 317 14.99 19.00 16.59
C HIS A 317 15.67 20.05 15.72
N TYR A 318 16.60 19.64 14.84
CA TYR A 318 17.29 20.59 13.96
C TYR A 318 16.36 21.28 12.97
N LEU A 319 15.51 20.51 12.30
CA LEU A 319 14.54 21.04 11.32
C LEU A 319 13.55 22.01 11.97
N ASP A 320 13.04 21.69 13.17
CA ASP A 320 12.00 22.48 13.83
C ASP A 320 12.54 23.69 14.61
N ARG A 321 13.80 23.66 15.08
CA ARG A 321 14.31 24.63 16.08
C ARG A 321 15.54 25.39 15.67
N GLU A 322 16.40 24.84 14.80
CA GLU A 322 17.68 25.48 14.46
C GLU A 322 17.68 26.02 13.02
N ILE A 323 17.03 25.31 12.10
CA ILE A 323 17.02 25.69 10.69
C ILE A 323 15.91 26.72 10.44
N SER A 324 16.30 27.89 9.93
CA SER A 324 15.36 28.93 9.49
C SER A 324 15.12 28.82 7.98
N PHE A 325 13.89 28.49 7.58
CA PHE A 325 13.52 28.28 6.19
C PHE A 325 13.26 29.57 5.38
N HIS A 326 13.40 30.75 5.99
CA HIS A 326 13.54 32.02 5.24
C HIS A 326 14.99 32.37 4.90
N ASP A 327 15.98 31.67 5.47
CA ASP A 327 17.38 31.89 5.10
C ASP A 327 17.70 31.16 3.80
N THR A 328 17.89 31.95 2.74
CA THR A 328 18.25 31.46 1.40
C THR A 328 19.52 30.60 1.35
N LYS A 329 20.44 30.73 2.33
CA LYS A 329 21.61 29.84 2.43
C LYS A 329 21.20 28.43 2.88
N HIS A 330 20.30 28.34 3.85
CA HIS A 330 19.74 27.05 4.29
C HIS A 330 18.88 26.45 3.20
N ILE A 331 17.99 27.24 2.58
CA ILE A 331 17.16 26.79 1.45
C ILE A 331 18.06 26.19 0.37
N LYS A 332 19.09 26.92 -0.07
CA LYS A 332 20.04 26.43 -1.08
C LYS A 332 20.73 25.13 -0.64
N THR A 333 21.32 25.12 0.55
CA THR A 333 22.06 23.94 1.06
C THR A 333 21.17 22.70 1.13
N LEU A 334 19.93 22.85 1.61
CA LEU A 334 19.04 21.73 1.84
C LEU A 334 18.34 21.29 0.54
N TYR A 335 17.77 22.21 -0.22
CA TYR A 335 17.04 21.85 -1.43
C TYR A 335 17.97 21.40 -2.55
N GLU A 336 19.11 22.07 -2.77
CA GLU A 336 20.09 21.59 -3.78
C GLU A 336 20.90 20.39 -3.26
N GLY A 337 21.35 20.42 -2.00
CA GLY A 337 22.28 19.41 -1.47
C GLY A 337 21.63 18.13 -0.95
N VAL A 338 20.36 18.19 -0.50
CA VAL A 338 19.67 17.04 0.10
C VAL A 338 18.55 16.52 -0.81
N LEU A 339 17.76 17.43 -1.39
CA LEU A 339 16.63 17.07 -2.27
C LEU A 339 16.97 17.14 -3.77
N ASN A 340 18.19 17.56 -4.14
CA ASN A 340 18.64 17.70 -5.53
C ASN A 340 17.76 18.61 -6.41
N CYS A 341 17.05 19.57 -5.81
CA CYS A 341 16.33 20.59 -6.56
C CYS A 341 17.32 21.57 -7.22
N LYS A 342 16.94 22.11 -8.37
CA LYS A 342 17.64 23.19 -9.08
C LYS A 342 16.94 24.49 -8.76
N LEU A 343 17.65 25.39 -8.08
CA LEU A 343 17.11 26.70 -7.72
C LEU A 343 17.71 27.80 -8.58
N GLN A 344 16.87 28.74 -9.03
CA GLN A 344 17.33 29.90 -9.79
C GLN A 344 17.98 30.92 -8.86
N GLN A 345 19.23 31.30 -9.17
CA GLN A 345 20.04 32.16 -8.29
C GLN A 345 19.48 33.59 -8.17
N ASP A 346 18.83 34.09 -9.22
CA ASP A 346 18.18 35.40 -9.23
C ASP A 346 16.92 35.41 -8.35
N THR A 347 16.10 34.35 -8.42
CA THR A 347 14.93 34.17 -7.54
C THR A 347 15.34 34.08 -6.07
N LEU A 348 16.41 33.34 -5.75
CA LEU A 348 16.96 33.30 -4.39
C LEU A 348 17.46 34.68 -3.91
N ALA A 349 17.97 35.53 -4.80
CA ALA A 349 18.38 36.87 -4.42
C ALA A 349 17.18 37.76 -4.07
N LEU A 350 16.07 37.64 -4.82
CA LEU A 350 14.81 38.33 -4.51
C LEU A 350 14.22 37.87 -3.18
N ILE A 351 14.11 36.56 -2.97
CA ILE A 351 13.60 35.97 -1.71
C ILE A 351 14.44 36.43 -0.51
N ARG A 352 15.77 36.54 -0.66
CA ARG A 352 16.63 37.07 0.41
C ARG A 352 16.27 38.50 0.77
N GLY A 353 15.98 39.34 -0.24
CA GLY A 353 15.52 40.71 -0.02
C GLY A 353 14.21 40.73 0.77
N TYR A 354 13.22 39.95 0.34
CA TYR A 354 11.92 39.87 1.01
C TYR A 354 11.99 39.29 2.42
N ALA A 355 12.82 38.28 2.66
CA ALA A 355 13.08 37.73 3.99
C ALA A 355 13.68 38.79 4.93
N SER A 356 14.57 39.66 4.42
CA SER A 356 15.09 40.78 5.20
C SER A 356 14.00 41.79 5.56
N THR A 357 13.13 42.13 4.60
CA THR A 357 11.99 43.02 4.85
C THR A 357 11.02 42.43 5.87
N ARG A 358 10.68 41.14 5.76
CA ARG A 358 9.86 40.41 6.74
C ARG A 358 10.49 40.40 8.12
N HIS A 359 11.81 40.24 8.21
CA HIS A 359 12.53 40.31 9.49
C HIS A 359 12.34 41.68 10.16
N ASP A 360 12.42 42.77 9.41
CA ASP A 360 12.20 44.13 9.90
C ASP A 360 10.73 44.35 10.32
N ILE A 361 9.78 43.83 9.54
CA ILE A 361 8.35 43.87 9.88
C ILE A 361 8.09 43.20 11.23
N ILE A 362 8.57 41.97 11.41
CA ILE A 362 8.23 41.13 12.57
C ILE A 362 9.08 41.47 13.80
N HIS A 363 10.39 41.61 13.65
CA HIS A 363 11.31 41.75 14.79
C HIS A 363 11.68 43.20 15.13
N ARG A 364 11.34 44.15 14.26
CA ARG A 364 11.55 45.59 14.49
C ARG A 364 10.28 46.41 14.38
N ASN A 365 9.13 45.74 14.46
CA ASN A 365 7.80 46.37 14.45
C ASN A 365 7.60 47.29 13.23
N GLY A 366 8.02 46.82 12.05
CA GLY A 366 7.88 47.58 10.80
C GLY A 366 8.88 48.73 10.65
N ARG A 367 10.04 48.66 11.30
CA ARG A 367 11.13 49.63 11.13
C ARG A 367 12.41 48.97 10.66
N ASP A 368 13.18 49.66 9.83
CA ASP A 368 14.47 49.18 9.34
C ASP A 368 15.60 49.33 10.39
N ARG A 369 16.87 49.13 10.01
CA ARG A 369 18.04 49.33 10.90
C ARG A 369 18.27 50.78 11.31
N ASN A 370 17.80 51.73 10.50
CA ASN A 370 17.96 53.16 10.72
C ASN A 370 16.80 53.73 11.55
N GLY A 371 15.75 52.95 11.76
CA GLY A 371 14.55 53.33 12.49
C GLY A 371 13.45 53.89 11.60
N ASP A 372 13.62 53.88 10.28
CA ASP A 372 12.64 54.35 9.32
C ASP A 372 11.53 53.32 9.12
N ALA A 373 10.30 53.79 8.88
CA ALA A 373 9.16 52.89 8.69
C ALA A 373 9.31 52.14 7.36
N VAL A 374 9.13 50.81 7.41
CA VAL A 374 9.03 49.97 6.22
C VAL A 374 7.66 50.21 5.59
N ASP A 375 7.67 50.87 4.44
CA ASP A 375 6.49 51.10 3.61
C ASP A 375 6.33 49.95 2.61
N ILE A 376 5.11 49.44 2.49
CA ILE A 376 4.78 48.29 1.63
C ILE A 376 3.58 48.70 0.79
N SER A 377 3.80 48.86 -0.51
CA SER A 377 2.74 49.16 -1.47
C SER A 377 1.94 47.90 -1.85
N SER A 378 0.81 48.09 -2.53
CA SER A 378 0.07 46.97 -3.12
C SER A 378 0.91 46.27 -4.20
N GLU A 379 1.67 47.03 -4.99
CA GLU A 379 2.57 46.50 -6.02
C GLU A 379 3.70 45.65 -5.42
N ASP A 380 4.21 46.00 -4.22
CA ASP A 380 5.22 45.19 -3.53
C ASP A 380 4.66 43.83 -3.09
N ILE A 381 3.39 43.79 -2.66
CA ILE A 381 2.70 42.57 -2.26
C ILE A 381 2.45 41.68 -3.48
N GLU A 382 1.93 42.25 -4.57
CA GLU A 382 1.68 41.52 -5.83
C GLU A 382 2.99 40.93 -6.37
N ARG A 383 4.07 41.72 -6.39
CA ARG A 383 5.38 41.24 -6.84
C ARG A 383 5.95 40.14 -5.95
N LEU A 384 5.83 40.28 -4.62
CA LEU A 384 6.25 39.23 -3.69
C LEU A 384 5.45 37.95 -3.95
N LEU A 385 4.14 38.07 -4.15
CA LEU A 385 3.25 36.96 -4.36
C LEU A 385 3.64 36.16 -5.61
N ASP A 386 3.83 36.85 -6.74
CA ASP A 386 4.24 36.22 -7.99
C ASP A 386 5.56 35.46 -7.82
N VAL A 387 6.56 36.11 -7.22
CA VAL A 387 7.88 35.49 -6.99
C VAL A 387 7.80 34.25 -6.09
N VAL A 388 7.00 34.31 -5.03
CA VAL A 388 6.88 33.20 -4.06
C VAL A 388 6.08 32.05 -4.65
N VAL A 389 4.97 32.32 -5.33
CA VAL A 389 4.16 31.29 -5.99
C VAL A 389 4.97 30.58 -7.08
N ASP A 390 5.67 31.32 -7.94
CA ASP A 390 6.50 30.72 -8.99
C ASP A 390 7.63 29.87 -8.39
N PHE A 391 8.30 30.37 -7.35
CA PHE A 391 9.38 29.66 -6.68
C PHE A 391 8.91 28.34 -6.05
N ILE A 392 7.78 28.35 -5.35
CA ILE A 392 7.24 27.17 -4.68
C ILE A 392 6.68 26.18 -5.71
N THR A 393 6.05 26.66 -6.77
CA THR A 393 5.56 25.82 -7.88
C THR A 393 6.71 25.10 -8.59
N ASP A 394 7.83 25.78 -8.84
CA ASP A 394 9.01 25.18 -9.47
C ASP A 394 9.67 24.12 -8.59
N ILE A 395 9.74 24.36 -7.28
CA ILE A 395 10.21 23.36 -6.32
C ILE A 395 9.24 22.17 -6.29
N ASP A 396 7.93 22.41 -6.20
CA ASP A 396 6.95 21.34 -6.04
C ASP A 396 6.97 20.35 -7.21
N LYS A 397 7.08 20.85 -8.44
CA LYS A 397 7.25 20.01 -9.63
C LYS A 397 8.46 19.09 -9.53
N GLN A 398 9.58 19.58 -9.02
CA GLN A 398 10.80 18.79 -8.84
C GLN A 398 10.67 17.77 -7.72
N ILE A 399 9.95 18.10 -6.65
CA ILE A 399 9.65 17.16 -5.57
C ILE A 399 8.71 16.05 -6.06
N LEU A 400 7.68 16.42 -6.84
CA LEU A 400 6.73 15.50 -7.44
C LEU A 400 7.41 14.51 -8.38
N ASP A 401 8.27 14.99 -9.27
CA ASP A 401 9.11 14.16 -10.16
C ASP A 401 9.94 13.15 -9.36
N GLY A 402 10.55 13.59 -8.24
CA GLY A 402 11.36 12.75 -7.37
C GLY A 402 10.59 11.80 -6.44
N LEU A 403 9.24 11.80 -6.41
CA LEU A 403 8.44 10.81 -5.67
C LEU A 403 8.43 9.44 -6.39
N LEU A 404 8.53 9.45 -7.73
CA LEU A 404 8.52 8.25 -8.57
C LEU A 404 9.84 7.48 -8.56
N ASP A 405 10.94 8.13 -8.18
CA ASP A 405 12.29 7.56 -8.07
C ASP A 405 12.46 6.58 -6.88
N THR A 406 11.39 6.07 -6.28
CA THR A 406 11.47 5.04 -5.22
C THR A 406 11.59 3.61 -5.76
N GLY A 407 11.69 3.45 -7.09
CA GLY A 407 11.94 2.18 -7.76
C GLY A 407 13.40 2.00 -8.19
N ASN A 408 14.22 1.46 -7.27
CA ASN A 408 15.45 0.66 -7.47
C ASN A 408 16.56 1.04 -6.47
N GLU A 409 16.48 0.52 -5.25
CA GLU A 409 17.67 0.06 -4.53
C GLU A 409 17.39 -1.33 -3.96
#